data_AF-A0A0F8Z639-F1
#
_entry.id   AF-A0A0F8Z639-F1
#
_cell.length_a   1.000
_cell.length_b   1.000
_cell.length_c   1.000
_cell.angle_alpha   90.00
_cell.angle_beta   90.00
_cell.angle_gamma   90.00
#
_symmetry.space_group_name_H-M   'P 1'
#
loop_
_entity.id
_entity.type
_entity.pdbx_description
1 polymer ?
#
loop_
_entity_poly.entity_id
_entity_poly.type
_entity_poly.pdbx_seq_one_letter_code
_entity_poly.pdbx_strand_id
1 'polypeptide(L)' 'PQCRAAAQEAKHWRYKVDRLTEDVLPVLREGNEHIWDGVRYSLEPLIRKQERWVPL' A
#
# COMPACT_ATOMS: atom_id res chain seq x y z
N PRO A 1 -0.86 21.05 3.40
CA PRO A 1 -0.49 19.93 2.51
C PRO A 1 -1.02 20.19 1.10
N GLN A 2 -0.17 20.13 0.07
CA GLN A 2 -0.56 20.45 -1.32
C GLN A 2 -1.23 19.25 -2.03
N CYS A 3 -0.81 18.03 -1.70
CA CYS A 3 -1.40 16.79 -2.20
C CYS A 3 -2.69 16.44 -1.42
N ARG A 4 -3.77 17.18 -1.68
CA ARG A 4 -5.03 17.07 -0.93
C ARG A 4 -5.66 15.67 -1.03
N ALA A 5 -5.68 15.08 -2.22
CA ALA A 5 -6.19 13.73 -2.45
C ALA A 5 -5.38 12.67 -1.68
N ALA A 6 -4.05 12.75 -1.74
CA ALA A 6 -3.17 11.85 -0.98
C ALA A 6 -3.42 11.94 0.53
N ALA A 7 -3.56 13.17 1.05
CA ALA A 7 -3.88 13.39 2.46
C ALA A 7 -5.27 12.86 2.84
N GLN A 8 -6.24 12.92 1.93
CA GLN A 8 -7.58 12.37 2.14
C GLN A 8 -7.57 10.85 2.13
N GLU A 9 -6.90 10.22 1.16
CA GLU A 9 -6.73 8.76 1.12
C GLU A 9 -6.01 8.26 2.37
N ALA A 10 -4.95 8.94 2.82
CA ALA A 10 -4.21 8.56 4.03
C ALA A 10 -5.10 8.43 5.27
N LYS A 11 -6.09 9.32 5.40
CA LYS A 11 -7.03 9.30 6.54
C LYS A 11 -7.92 8.06 6.54
N HIS A 12 -8.29 7.56 5.36
CA HIS A 12 -9.20 6.45 5.16
C HIS A 12 -8.49 5.12 4.83
N TRP A 13 -7.17 5.15 4.68
CA TRP A 13 -6.35 3.97 4.41
C TRP A 13 -6.39 3.02 5.61
N ARG A 14 -6.87 1.80 5.40
CA ARG A 14 -7.11 0.79 6.45
C ARG A 14 -6.84 -0.62 5.93
N TYR A 15 -6.55 -1.53 6.84
CA TYR A 15 -6.56 -2.97 6.59
C TYR A 15 -7.98 -3.53 6.66
N LYS A 16 -8.20 -4.70 6.06
CA LYS A 16 -9.44 -5.49 6.22
C LYS A 16 -9.48 -6.03 7.65
N VAL A 17 -10.68 -6.13 8.21
CA VAL A 17 -10.95 -6.67 9.55
C VAL A 17 -11.84 -7.89 9.38
N ASP A 18 -11.50 -9.00 10.03
CA ASP A 18 -12.35 -10.18 10.06
C ASP A 18 -13.63 -9.90 10.85
N ARG A 19 -14.78 -10.30 10.30
CA ARG A 19 -16.08 -9.96 10.90
C ARG A 19 -16.42 -10.82 12.12
N LEU A 20 -15.88 -12.03 12.21
CA LEU A 20 -16.20 -12.99 13.28
C LEU A 20 -15.25 -12.83 14.47
N THR A 21 -13.97 -12.60 14.20
CA THR A 21 -12.93 -12.51 15.24
C THR A 21 -12.51 -11.09 15.57
N GLU A 22 -12.89 -10.11 14.74
CA GLU A 22 -12.45 -8.71 14.82
C GLU A 22 -10.93 -8.52 14.59
N ASP A 23 -10.24 -9.54 14.08
CA ASP A 23 -8.81 -9.48 13.81
C ASP A 23 -8.48 -8.59 12.60
N VAL A 24 -7.38 -7.84 12.71
CA VAL A 24 -6.84 -7.05 11.59
C VAL A 24 -6.03 -7.95 10.67
N LEU A 25 -6.47 -8.09 9.43
CA LEU A 25 -5.82 -8.93 8.42
C LEU A 25 -4.71 -8.13 7.72
N PRO A 26 -3.59 -8.76 7.30
CA PRO A 26 -2.54 -8.11 6.51
C PRO A 26 -2.96 -7.93 5.03
N VAL A 27 -4.23 -7.58 4.80
CA VAL A 27 -4.84 -7.35 3.50
C VAL A 27 -5.42 -5.95 3.49
N LEU A 28 -5.09 -5.15 2.47
CA LEU A 28 -5.55 -3.78 2.38
C LEU A 28 -7.05 -3.71 2.05
N ARG A 29 -7.78 -2.77 2.67
CA ARG A 29 -9.17 -2.49 2.33
C ARG A 29 -9.22 -1.67 1.03
N GLU A 30 -10.13 -2.05 0.15
CA GLU A 30 -10.40 -1.38 -1.13
C GLU A 30 -11.09 -0.01 -0.96
N GLY A 31 -10.83 0.90 -1.90
CA GLY A 31 -11.47 2.21 -2.08
C GLY A 31 -10.65 3.44 -1.69
N ASN A 32 -9.45 3.30 -1.12
CA ASN A 32 -8.57 4.43 -0.72
C ASN A 32 -7.08 4.13 -0.92
N GLU A 33 -6.76 3.26 -1.87
CA GLU A 33 -5.42 2.75 -2.13
C GLU A 33 -4.73 3.40 -3.33
N HIS A 34 -5.42 4.19 -4.17
CA HIS A 34 -4.93 4.53 -5.50
C HIS A 34 -3.58 5.27 -5.51
N ILE A 35 -3.44 6.37 -4.75
CA ILE A 35 -2.17 7.12 -4.71
C ILE A 35 -1.11 6.30 -4.00
N TRP A 36 -1.50 5.60 -2.95
CA TRP A 36 -0.61 4.84 -2.10
C TRP A 36 -0.04 3.58 -2.78
N ASP A 37 -0.83 2.94 -3.63
CA ASP A 37 -0.37 1.91 -4.54
C ASP A 37 0.62 2.50 -5.55
N GLY A 38 0.34 3.67 -6.11
CA GLY A 38 1.29 4.40 -6.96
C GLY A 38 2.64 4.65 -6.27
N VAL A 39 2.61 5.08 -5.00
CA VAL A 39 3.82 5.25 -4.17
C VAL A 39 4.53 3.91 -3.97
N ARG A 40 3.79 2.85 -3.61
CA ARG A 40 4.33 1.51 -3.38
C ARG A 40 5.03 0.97 -4.63
N TYR A 41 4.44 1.12 -5.80
CA TYR A 41 5.04 0.69 -7.07
C TYR A 41 6.26 1.52 -7.43
N SER A 42 6.21 2.84 -7.22
CA SER A 42 7.33 3.74 -7.52
C SER A 42 8.55 3.47 -6.64
N LEU A 43 8.32 3.11 -5.38
CA LEU A 43 9.39 2.83 -4.41
C LEU A 43 9.77 1.34 -4.34
N GLU A 44 9.04 0.45 -5.01
CA GLU A 44 9.34 -0.99 -5.00
C GLU A 44 10.80 -1.30 -5.30
N PRO A 45 11.46 -0.72 -6.32
CA PRO A 45 12.86 -1.02 -6.63
C PRO A 45 13.87 -0.57 -5.57
N LEU A 46 13.45 0.33 -4.68
CA LEU A 46 14.27 0.85 -3.58
C LEU A 46 14.03 0.08 -2.28
N ILE A 47 12.80 -0.38 -2.05
CA ILE A 47 12.39 -1.14 -0.86
C ILE A 47 12.82 -2.61 -1.00
N ARG A 48 12.61 -3.20 -2.17
CA ARG A 48 13.03 -4.56 -2.46
C ARG A 48 14.46 -4.53 -2.95
N LYS A 49 15.31 -5.37 -2.35
CA LYS A 49 16.64 -5.63 -2.87
C LYS A 49 16.47 -6.11 -4.31
N GLN A 50 17.01 -5.36 -5.28
CA GLN A 50 17.15 -5.89 -6.63
C GLN A 50 18.02 -7.14 -6.54
N GLU A 51 17.43 -8.30 -6.77
CA GLU A 51 18.19 -9.48 -7.10
C GLU A 51 18.96 -9.11 -8.38
N ARG A 52 20.28 -9.06 -8.28
CA ARG A 52 21.15 -8.75 -9.42
C ARG A 52 20.76 -9.72 -10.53
N TRP A 53 20.28 -9.20 -11.66
CA TRP A 53 20.01 -10.04 -12.83
C TRP A 53 21.33 -10.73 -13.22
N VAL A 54 21.37 -12.05 -13.12
CA VAL A 54 22.49 -12.87 -13.60
C VAL A 54 21.99 -13.61 -14.84
N PRO A 55 22.49 -13.29 -16.05
CA PRO A 55 22.19 -14.12 -17.21
C PRO A 55 22.79 -15.52 -17.01
N LEU A 56 22.01 -16.55 -17.35
CA LEU A 56 22.48 -17.92 -17.54
C LEU A 56 23.33 -18.02 -18.81
#